data_AF-A0A8S4BF46-F1
#
_entry.id   AF-A0A8S4BF46-F1
#
_cell.length_a   1.000
_cell.length_b   1.000
_cell.length_c   1.000
_cell.angle_alpha   90.00
_cell.angle_beta   90.00
_cell.angle_gamma   90.00
#
_symmetry.space_group_name_H-M   'P 1'
#
loop_
_entity.id
_entity.type
_entity.pdbx_description
1 polymer ?
#
loop_
_entity_poly.entity_id
_entity_poly.type
_entity_poly.pdbx_seq_one_letter_code
_entity_poly.pdbx_strand_id
1 'polypeptide(L)'
;MEVTKTVCAEQCDGRCFGPYVSDCCHRECAGGCSGPKDTDCFWHSSDKLIGNLAFRLISPLYRPLAGVDGRGASSGGDIAAACTNFNDSGACVTQCPQPFVYNPTSFQLEHNPRAKYTYGAFCVKKCPHNFVVDHSSCVRACPSNKMEDGNNVFLPAPHTGPWPPSIGQSLDHVVTTRGRVCDGIGTGSLQTAQTVDASNIDKFVNCTKINGNLIFLITGIKGDMYHGIGPLDPERLNVFRTVKEITGFLNIQSWPENMTDLGVFSNLATIGGRSLYSGSGISLLILKQRWISSLQFQALDEISAGNVYIFNNSRLCFYNTVNWTSLFRTPSQKVLIRNNREPKECSEYR
;
A
#
# COMPACT_ATOMS: atom_id res chain seq x y z
N MET A 1 -34.55 7.67 -24.33
CA MET A 1 -34.05 8.63 -23.32
C MET A 1 -33.01 9.49 -24.03
N GLU A 2 -33.35 10.72 -24.34
CA GLU A 2 -32.39 11.71 -24.85
C GLU A 2 -31.34 11.95 -23.77
N VAL A 3 -30.09 11.62 -24.09
CA VAL A 3 -28.95 12.11 -23.31
C VAL A 3 -28.71 13.51 -23.84
N THR A 4 -29.30 14.54 -23.22
CA THR A 4 -28.85 15.92 -23.45
C THR A 4 -27.48 16.05 -22.79
N LYS A 5 -26.44 15.59 -23.52
CA LYS A 5 -25.06 15.93 -23.25
C LYS A 5 -24.96 17.43 -23.51
N THR A 6 -24.95 18.26 -22.47
CA THR A 6 -24.85 19.71 -22.59
C THR A 6 -23.69 20.05 -23.53
N VAL A 7 -23.99 20.71 -24.65
CA VAL A 7 -22.97 21.15 -25.59
C VAL A 7 -22.27 22.34 -24.97
N CYS A 8 -21.03 22.14 -24.53
CA CYS A 8 -20.23 23.20 -23.93
C CYS A 8 -19.75 24.18 -25.00
N ALA A 9 -19.51 25.42 -24.58
CA ALA A 9 -18.75 26.36 -25.39
C ALA A 9 -17.35 25.77 -25.70
N GLU A 10 -16.82 26.05 -26.90
CA GLU A 10 -15.54 25.49 -27.37
C GLU A 10 -14.37 25.81 -26.42
N GLN A 11 -14.47 26.89 -25.65
CA GLN A 11 -13.46 27.33 -24.68
C GLN A 11 -13.43 26.51 -23.38
N CYS A 12 -14.43 25.65 -23.13
CA CYS A 12 -14.57 24.96 -21.84
C CYS A 12 -13.80 23.62 -21.73
N ASP A 13 -12.87 23.32 -22.65
CA ASP A 13 -12.15 22.02 -22.71
C ASP A 13 -13.10 20.79 -22.62
N GLY A 14 -14.34 20.94 -23.09
CA GLY A 14 -15.38 19.90 -23.08
C GLY A 14 -16.08 19.65 -21.73
N ARG A 15 -15.88 20.48 -20.70
CA ARG A 15 -16.54 20.34 -19.38
C ARG A 15 -17.28 21.62 -18.96
N CYS A 16 -18.58 21.53 -18.81
CA CYS A 16 -19.44 22.65 -18.44
C CYS A 16 -20.69 22.18 -17.70
N PHE A 17 -21.32 23.10 -16.97
CA PHE A 17 -22.65 22.91 -16.36
C PHE A 17 -23.75 23.69 -17.08
N GLY A 18 -23.38 24.45 -18.11
CA GLY A 18 -24.26 25.22 -18.99
C GLY A 18 -23.59 25.52 -20.33
N PRO A 19 -24.34 26.08 -21.29
CA PRO A 19 -23.85 26.30 -22.66
C PRO A 19 -22.95 27.52 -22.81
N TYR A 20 -22.87 28.39 -21.80
CA TYR A 20 -22.12 29.64 -21.88
C TYR A 20 -20.66 29.48 -21.44
N VAL A 21 -19.79 30.39 -21.90
CA VAL A 21 -18.36 30.42 -21.51
C VAL A 21 -18.19 30.68 -20.00
N SER A 22 -19.15 31.34 -19.35
CA SER A 22 -19.18 31.51 -17.90
C SER A 22 -19.42 30.21 -17.14
N ASP A 23 -19.92 29.19 -17.83
CA ASP A 23 -20.37 27.93 -17.25
C ASP A 23 -19.34 26.81 -17.46
N CYS A 24 -18.12 27.18 -17.87
CA CYS A 24 -17.01 26.26 -17.94
C CYS A 24 -16.64 25.79 -16.53
N CYS A 25 -16.37 24.49 -16.41
CA CYS A 25 -15.85 23.94 -15.17
C CYS A 25 -14.42 24.40 -14.92
N HIS A 26 -14.01 24.39 -13.65
CA HIS A 26 -12.60 24.53 -13.31
C HIS A 26 -11.77 23.47 -14.03
N ARG A 27 -10.59 23.85 -14.55
CA ARG A 27 -9.73 22.97 -15.36
C ARG A 27 -9.33 21.68 -14.63
N GLU A 28 -9.28 21.75 -13.30
CA GLU A 28 -8.89 20.63 -12.45
C GLU A 28 -10.04 19.65 -12.14
N CYS A 29 -11.27 19.92 -12.56
CA CYS A 29 -12.38 18.95 -12.44
C CYS A 29 -12.21 17.81 -13.45
N ALA A 30 -12.18 16.56 -12.99
CA ALA A 30 -11.98 15.41 -13.87
C ALA A 30 -13.27 14.96 -14.59
N GLY A 31 -14.42 15.10 -13.93
CA GLY A 31 -15.73 14.69 -14.45
C GLY A 31 -16.56 15.87 -14.94
N GLY A 32 -17.36 16.44 -14.04
CA GLY A 32 -18.20 17.61 -14.24
C GLY A 32 -18.15 18.56 -13.05
N CYS A 33 -19.01 19.57 -13.04
CA CYS A 33 -19.07 20.55 -11.96
C CYS A 33 -20.48 21.15 -11.84
N SER A 34 -20.80 21.75 -10.69
CA SER A 34 -22.03 22.53 -10.48
C SER A 34 -21.80 24.03 -10.55
N GLY A 35 -20.56 24.43 -10.80
CA GLY A 35 -20.09 25.81 -10.80
C GLY A 35 -18.66 25.91 -11.30
N PRO A 36 -18.16 27.13 -11.53
CA PRO A 36 -16.85 27.35 -12.15
C PRO A 36 -15.67 27.19 -11.18
N LYS A 37 -15.92 26.99 -9.87
CA LYS A 37 -14.86 26.91 -8.86
C LYS A 37 -14.27 25.51 -8.77
N ASP A 38 -13.04 25.45 -8.28
CA ASP A 38 -12.29 24.23 -7.95
C ASP A 38 -12.95 23.38 -6.85
N THR A 39 -13.85 23.96 -6.08
CA THR A 39 -14.68 23.27 -5.06
C THR A 39 -15.98 22.70 -5.60
N ASP A 40 -16.39 23.08 -6.81
CA ASP A 40 -17.70 22.73 -7.37
C ASP A 40 -17.61 21.46 -8.26
N CYS A 41 -16.46 20.79 -8.26
CA CYS A 41 -16.21 19.59 -9.06
C CYS A 41 -16.96 18.37 -8.53
N PHE A 42 -17.53 17.59 -9.44
CA PHE A 42 -18.14 16.30 -9.12
C PHE A 42 -18.00 15.25 -10.21
N TRP A 43 -18.23 14.00 -9.84
CA TRP A 43 -18.43 12.90 -10.77
C TRP A 43 -19.91 12.50 -10.81
N HIS A 44 -20.53 12.52 -11.99
CA HIS A 44 -21.88 12.00 -12.20
C HIS A 44 -21.80 10.68 -12.98
N SER A 45 -22.12 9.57 -12.33
CA SER A 45 -22.31 8.28 -13.02
C SER A 45 -23.79 8.07 -13.29
N SER A 46 -24.24 8.31 -14.53
CA SER A 46 -25.62 8.04 -14.94
C SER A 46 -25.97 6.55 -14.90
N ASP A 47 -24.95 5.67 -14.85
CA ASP A 47 -25.10 4.23 -14.65
C ASP A 47 -24.78 3.84 -13.20
N LYS A 48 -25.79 3.37 -12.45
CA LYS A 48 -25.63 2.80 -11.10
C LYS A 48 -24.67 1.59 -11.06
N LEU A 49 -24.47 0.92 -12.19
CA LEU A 49 -23.56 -0.23 -12.35
C LEU A 49 -22.10 0.19 -12.58
N ILE A 50 -21.85 1.23 -13.38
CA ILE A 50 -20.48 1.72 -13.66
C ILE A 50 -19.96 2.56 -12.49
N GLY A 51 -20.84 3.29 -11.78
CA GLY A 51 -20.48 4.05 -10.59
C GLY A 51 -19.82 3.17 -9.53
N ASN A 52 -20.35 1.96 -9.30
CA ASN A 52 -19.77 0.99 -8.37
C ASN A 52 -18.43 0.39 -8.84
N LEU A 53 -18.18 0.29 -10.15
CA LEU A 53 -16.89 -0.18 -10.68
C LEU A 53 -15.82 0.92 -10.68
N ALA A 54 -16.16 2.15 -11.07
CA ALA A 54 -15.24 3.28 -11.07
C ALA A 54 -14.86 3.72 -9.64
N PHE A 55 -15.82 3.72 -8.69
CA PHE A 55 -15.54 3.95 -7.27
C PHE A 55 -14.55 2.93 -6.69
N ARG A 56 -14.58 1.67 -7.16
CA ARG A 56 -13.63 0.62 -6.73
C ARG A 56 -12.26 0.75 -7.37
N LEU A 57 -12.15 1.38 -8.54
CA LEU A 57 -10.89 1.56 -9.27
C LEU A 57 -10.13 2.83 -8.83
N ILE A 58 -10.82 3.86 -8.33
CA ILE A 58 -10.21 5.16 -8.02
C ILE A 58 -9.62 5.23 -6.59
N SER A 59 -10.12 4.47 -5.60
CA SER A 59 -9.42 4.24 -4.32
C SER A 59 -10.16 3.25 -3.39
N PRO A 60 -9.47 2.28 -2.75
CA PRO A 60 -10.08 1.38 -1.75
C PRO A 60 -10.32 2.03 -0.37
N LEU A 61 -10.04 3.34 -0.19
CA LEU A 61 -10.11 4.04 1.10
C LEU A 61 -11.28 5.04 1.25
N TYR A 62 -12.16 5.18 0.26
CA TYR A 62 -13.26 6.14 0.37
C TYR A 62 -14.38 5.60 1.27
N ARG A 63 -14.44 6.10 2.51
CA ARG A 63 -15.69 6.10 3.31
C ARG A 63 -16.53 7.32 2.87
N PRO A 64 -17.86 7.20 2.79
CA PRO A 64 -18.72 8.34 2.49
C PRO A 64 -18.54 9.40 3.59
N LEU A 65 -18.09 10.59 3.22
CA LEU A 65 -18.13 11.76 4.09
C LEU A 65 -19.58 12.24 4.13
N ALA A 66 -20.29 11.85 5.19
CA ALA A 66 -21.51 12.53 5.59
C ALA A 66 -21.13 13.94 6.04
N GLY A 67 -21.56 14.95 5.28
CA GLY A 67 -21.36 16.35 5.64
C GLY A 67 -21.03 17.23 4.44
N VAL A 68 -21.99 17.42 3.53
CA VAL A 68 -22.06 18.66 2.74
C VAL A 68 -23.41 19.28 3.04
N ASP A 69 -23.34 20.43 3.70
CA ASP A 69 -24.46 21.18 4.21
C ASP A 69 -25.23 21.87 3.08
N GLY A 70 -26.55 21.77 3.18
CA GLY A 70 -27.59 22.59 2.54
C GLY A 70 -27.32 23.24 1.17
N ARG A 71 -27.69 22.55 0.08
CA ARG A 71 -28.62 23.07 -0.95
C ARG A 71 -29.02 21.97 -1.94
N GLY A 72 -30.29 21.56 -1.89
CA GLY A 72 -30.96 20.84 -2.98
C GLY A 72 -30.70 19.33 -3.08
N ALA A 73 -31.08 18.57 -2.06
CA ALA A 73 -31.19 17.11 -2.17
C ALA A 73 -32.51 16.72 -2.85
N SER A 74 -32.46 16.30 -4.09
CA SER A 74 -33.47 15.42 -4.68
C SER A 74 -32.81 14.36 -5.57
N SER A 75 -33.01 13.10 -5.17
CA SER A 75 -32.67 11.85 -5.88
C SER A 75 -31.21 11.37 -5.92
N GLY A 76 -30.75 10.80 -4.80
CA GLY A 76 -30.06 9.50 -4.73
C GLY A 76 -28.95 9.18 -5.74
N GLY A 77 -27.78 9.79 -5.57
CA GLY A 77 -26.50 9.33 -6.08
C GLY A 77 -25.37 9.98 -5.28
N ASP A 78 -24.42 9.21 -4.76
CA ASP A 78 -23.28 9.75 -4.01
C ASP A 78 -22.40 10.60 -4.95
N ILE A 79 -22.48 11.92 -4.82
CA ILE A 79 -21.67 12.87 -5.58
C ILE A 79 -20.28 12.92 -4.93
N ALA A 80 -19.30 12.21 -5.51
CA ALA A 80 -17.90 12.36 -5.11
C ALA A 80 -17.21 13.44 -5.96
N ALA A 81 -16.48 14.34 -5.31
CA ALA A 81 -15.60 15.27 -6.01
C ALA A 81 -14.45 14.50 -6.67
N ALA A 82 -14.34 14.59 -8.00
CA ALA A 82 -13.29 13.95 -8.77
C ALA A 82 -12.34 15.02 -9.35
N CYS A 83 -11.12 15.04 -8.82
CA CYS A 83 -10.06 15.94 -9.26
C CYS A 83 -9.15 15.25 -10.28
N THR A 84 -8.61 16.02 -11.21
CA THR A 84 -7.61 15.55 -12.19
C THR A 84 -6.30 15.17 -11.50
N ASN A 85 -5.86 15.97 -10.51
CA ASN A 85 -4.61 15.79 -9.79
C ASN A 85 -4.85 15.49 -8.30
N PHE A 86 -5.06 16.51 -7.47
CA PHE A 86 -5.21 16.35 -6.02
C PHE A 86 -6.47 17.00 -5.48
N ASN A 87 -7.09 16.37 -4.49
CA ASN A 87 -8.14 16.95 -3.68
C ASN A 87 -7.54 17.48 -2.37
N ASP A 88 -7.62 18.80 -2.18
CA ASP A 88 -7.29 19.45 -0.93
C ASP A 88 -8.54 19.89 -0.18
N SER A 89 -9.04 19.03 0.72
CA SER A 89 -10.18 19.35 1.61
C SER A 89 -11.44 19.82 0.86
N GLY A 90 -11.67 19.28 -0.34
CA GLY A 90 -12.78 19.60 -1.25
C GLY A 90 -12.39 20.39 -2.50
N ALA A 91 -11.23 21.05 -2.50
CA ALA A 91 -10.76 21.85 -3.65
C ALA A 91 -9.83 21.04 -4.55
N CYS A 92 -10.05 21.06 -5.87
CA CYS A 92 -9.17 20.39 -6.82
C CYS A 92 -7.96 21.27 -7.19
N VAL A 93 -6.76 20.82 -6.79
CA VAL A 93 -5.50 21.54 -6.97
C VAL A 93 -4.49 20.73 -7.78
N THR A 94 -3.61 21.43 -8.51
CA THR A 94 -2.53 20.82 -9.31
C THR A 94 -1.39 20.27 -8.45
N GLN A 95 -1.14 20.88 -7.30
CA GLN A 95 -0.10 20.47 -6.35
C GLN A 95 -0.52 20.80 -4.92
N CYS A 96 -0.18 19.93 -3.96
CA CYS A 96 -0.45 20.21 -2.55
C CYS A 96 0.44 21.36 -2.03
N PRO A 97 -0.03 22.13 -1.03
CA PRO A 97 0.75 23.17 -0.38
C PRO A 97 2.11 22.68 0.11
N GLN A 98 3.19 23.23 -0.46
CA GLN A 98 4.56 22.83 -0.15
C GLN A 98 4.97 23.25 1.27
N PRO A 99 5.89 22.51 1.92
CA PRO A 99 6.40 22.82 3.26
C PRO A 99 7.20 24.11 3.35
N PHE A 100 7.81 24.54 2.24
CA PHE A 100 8.56 25.78 2.16
C PHE A 100 8.01 26.65 1.02
N VAL A 101 7.85 27.95 1.28
CA VAL A 101 7.38 28.94 0.31
C VAL A 101 8.40 30.06 0.23
N TYR A 102 8.71 30.50 -0.99
CA TYR A 102 9.63 31.61 -1.21
C TYR A 102 8.99 32.93 -0.80
N ASN A 103 9.60 33.65 0.13
CA ASN A 103 9.18 34.99 0.53
C ASN A 103 9.99 36.03 -0.29
N PRO A 104 9.35 36.80 -1.19
CA PRO A 104 10.04 37.77 -2.03
C PRO A 104 10.59 38.97 -1.27
N THR A 105 10.19 39.17 -0.01
CA THR A 105 10.68 40.27 0.83
C THR A 105 12.00 39.91 1.50
N SER A 106 12.12 38.67 1.99
CA SER A 106 13.34 38.17 2.65
C SER A 106 14.29 37.44 1.69
N PHE A 107 13.84 37.16 0.46
CA PHE A 107 14.55 36.36 -0.54
C PHE A 107 14.93 34.95 -0.03
N GLN A 108 14.11 34.41 0.88
CA GLN A 108 14.36 33.13 1.56
C GLN A 108 13.17 32.18 1.45
N LEU A 109 13.43 30.89 1.60
CA LEU A 109 12.41 29.85 1.75
C LEU A 109 11.95 29.81 3.21
N GLU A 110 10.70 30.20 3.46
CA GLU A 110 10.09 30.22 4.79
C GLU A 110 9.12 29.03 4.96
N HIS A 111 9.02 28.54 6.20
CA HIS A 111 8.15 27.40 6.50
C HIS A 111 6.67 27.79 6.34
N ASN A 112 5.93 26.99 5.58
CA ASN A 112 4.52 27.20 5.33
C ASN A 112 3.65 26.50 6.40
N PRO A 113 2.92 27.24 7.25
CA PRO A 113 2.04 26.62 8.25
C PRO A 113 0.87 25.83 7.64
N ARG A 114 0.56 26.05 6.37
CA ARG A 114 -0.50 25.36 5.63
C ARG A 114 0.01 24.16 4.81
N ALA A 115 1.26 23.77 5.00
CA ALA A 115 1.86 22.64 4.32
C ALA A 115 1.02 21.36 4.46
N LYS A 116 0.88 20.62 3.36
CA LYS A 116 0.22 19.32 3.33
C LYS A 116 1.05 18.37 2.47
N TYR A 117 0.99 17.09 2.82
CA TYR A 117 1.67 16.02 2.12
C TYR A 117 0.77 15.42 1.05
N THR A 118 1.36 15.05 -0.09
CA THR A 118 0.66 14.30 -1.12
C THR A 118 0.50 12.84 -0.68
N TYR A 119 -0.72 12.31 -0.77
CA TYR A 119 -1.03 10.90 -0.50
C TYR A 119 -2.02 10.39 -1.56
N GLY A 120 -1.50 9.70 -2.58
CA GLY A 120 -2.31 9.34 -3.75
C GLY A 120 -2.83 10.59 -4.45
N ALA A 121 -4.17 10.73 -4.54
CA ALA A 121 -4.85 11.89 -5.11
C ALA A 121 -5.35 12.89 -4.05
N PHE A 122 -4.83 12.86 -2.83
CA PHE A 122 -5.28 13.71 -1.72
C PHE A 122 -4.13 14.49 -1.07
N CYS A 123 -4.44 15.66 -0.53
CA CYS A 123 -3.54 16.44 0.31
C CYS A 123 -3.87 16.23 1.80
N VAL A 124 -2.93 15.66 2.56
CA VAL A 124 -3.12 15.32 3.98
C VAL A 124 -2.19 16.12 4.89
N LYS A 125 -2.67 16.55 6.06
CA LYS A 125 -1.82 17.27 7.03
C LYS A 125 -0.75 16.38 7.68
N LYS A 126 -1.03 15.09 7.80
CA LYS A 126 -0.11 14.08 8.35
C LYS A 126 -0.22 12.82 7.50
N CYS A 127 0.92 12.20 7.19
CA CYS A 127 0.92 10.91 6.50
C CYS A 127 0.31 9.83 7.39
N PRO A 128 -0.33 8.80 6.80
CA PRO A 128 -0.73 7.61 7.53
C PRO A 128 0.48 6.98 8.21
N HIS A 129 0.29 6.42 9.40
CA HIS A 129 1.39 5.96 10.26
C HIS A 129 2.30 4.91 9.60
N ASN A 130 1.74 4.08 8.72
CA ASN A 130 2.50 3.07 8.02
C ASN A 130 3.24 3.59 6.77
N PHE A 131 3.16 4.88 6.44
CA PHE A 131 3.86 5.50 5.31
C PHE A 131 5.04 6.35 5.77
N VAL A 132 6.02 6.53 4.89
CA VAL A 132 7.21 7.34 5.18
C VAL A 132 7.10 8.68 4.47
N VAL A 133 7.55 9.76 5.12
CA VAL A 133 7.52 11.10 4.56
C VAL A 133 8.82 11.36 3.77
N ASP A 134 8.71 11.57 2.45
CA ASP A 134 9.80 12.10 1.63
C ASP A 134 9.46 13.50 1.10
N HIS A 135 10.16 14.52 1.60
CA HIS A 135 9.97 15.95 1.30
C HIS A 135 8.53 16.45 1.54
N SER A 136 7.63 16.30 0.56
CA SER A 136 6.24 16.74 0.59
C SER A 136 5.26 15.62 0.24
N SER A 137 5.70 14.36 0.30
CA SER A 137 4.95 13.21 -0.20
C SER A 137 5.01 12.01 0.75
N CYS A 138 3.88 11.32 0.90
CA CYS A 138 3.79 10.08 1.65
C CYS A 138 4.11 8.90 0.72
N VAL A 139 5.29 8.31 0.86
CA VAL A 139 5.80 7.26 -0.04
C VAL A 139 5.71 5.87 0.60
N ARG A 140 5.53 4.84 -0.26
CA ARG A 140 5.54 3.43 0.16
C ARG A 140 6.93 2.90 0.44
N ALA A 141 7.92 3.43 -0.28
CA ALA A 141 9.30 3.00 -0.31
C ALA A 141 10.20 4.23 -0.29
N CYS A 142 11.32 4.15 0.42
CA CYS A 142 12.38 5.15 0.30
C CYS A 142 13.08 4.99 -1.06
N PRO A 143 13.45 6.09 -1.72
CA PRO A 143 14.39 6.06 -2.84
C PRO A 143 15.70 5.36 -2.43
N SER A 144 16.37 4.67 -3.36
CA SER A 144 17.55 3.84 -3.08
C SER A 144 18.74 4.61 -2.46
N ASN A 145 18.76 5.93 -2.59
CA ASN A 145 19.79 6.81 -2.02
C ASN A 145 19.40 7.39 -0.65
N LYS A 146 18.31 6.94 -0.02
CA LYS A 146 17.82 7.41 1.27
C LYS A 146 17.48 6.26 2.21
N MET A 147 17.68 6.46 3.51
CA MET A 147 17.37 5.49 4.55
C MET A 147 16.17 5.93 5.38
N GLU A 148 15.41 4.95 5.86
CA GLU A 148 14.27 5.15 6.77
C GLU A 148 14.76 5.17 8.22
N ASP A 149 14.40 6.20 8.97
CA ASP A 149 14.56 6.24 10.42
C ASP A 149 13.20 6.60 11.06
N GLY A 150 12.51 5.56 11.55
CA GLY A 150 11.12 5.67 11.97
C GLY A 150 10.20 6.09 10.80
N ASN A 151 9.47 7.20 10.94
CA ASN A 151 8.54 7.70 9.92
C ASN A 151 9.16 8.72 8.94
N ASN A 152 10.45 9.04 9.10
CA ASN A 152 11.14 10.05 8.32
C ASN A 152 12.20 9.43 7.41
N VAL A 153 12.36 10.02 6.22
CA VAL A 153 13.40 9.65 5.26
C VAL A 153 14.60 10.57 5.44
N PHE A 154 15.80 10.00 5.58
CA PHE A 154 17.05 10.74 5.66
C PHE A 154 17.97 10.40 4.48
N LEU A 155 18.66 11.41 3.94
CA LEU A 155 19.82 11.17 3.10
C LEU A 155 20.94 10.61 4.00
N PRO A 156 21.66 9.55 3.59
CA PRO A 156 22.90 9.17 4.26
C PRO A 156 23.83 10.39 4.24
N ALA A 157 24.40 10.75 5.38
CA ALA A 157 25.35 11.85 5.43
C ALA A 157 26.48 11.58 4.41
N PRO A 158 26.82 12.53 3.52
CA PRO A 158 27.99 12.38 2.68
C PRO A 158 29.20 12.32 3.61
N HIS A 159 30.00 11.24 3.50
CA HIS A 159 31.31 11.16 4.14
C HIS A 159 32.15 12.36 3.70
N THR A 160 32.17 13.42 4.50
CA THR A 160 33.01 14.60 4.30
C THR A 160 34.11 14.54 5.34
N GLY A 161 35.08 13.66 5.08
CA GLY A 161 36.31 13.54 5.84
C GLY A 161 37.36 12.81 4.99
N PRO A 162 38.63 13.27 4.97
CA PRO A 162 39.69 12.54 4.29
C PRO A 162 39.88 11.17 4.96
N TRP A 163 39.80 10.11 4.17
CA TRP A 163 40.13 8.75 4.59
C TRP A 163 41.59 8.70 5.07
N PRO A 164 41.92 8.05 6.20
CA PRO A 164 43.30 7.66 6.46
C PRO A 164 43.74 6.63 5.40
N PRO A 165 44.95 6.76 4.82
CA PRO A 165 45.39 5.90 3.74
C PRO A 165 45.93 4.58 4.29
N SER A 166 45.05 3.63 4.57
CA SER A 166 45.45 2.22 4.66
C SER A 166 44.24 1.29 4.74
N ILE A 167 44.26 0.30 3.86
CA ILE A 167 43.34 -0.85 3.69
C ILE A 167 42.25 -0.58 2.65
N GLY A 168 42.51 -1.07 1.44
CA GLY A 168 41.48 -1.23 0.42
C GLY A 168 40.42 -2.23 0.88
N GLN A 169 39.19 -1.76 1.05
CA GLN A 169 37.99 -2.59 1.14
C GLN A 169 36.84 -1.84 0.45
N SER A 170 36.00 -2.63 -0.23
CA SER A 170 34.96 -2.23 -1.17
C SER A 170 33.86 -1.36 -0.55
N LEU A 171 33.08 -0.75 -1.44
CA LEU A 171 31.90 0.09 -1.24
C LEU A 171 30.70 -0.61 -0.55
N ASP A 172 30.95 -1.55 0.36
CA ASP A 172 29.92 -2.39 1.01
C ASP A 172 29.81 -2.13 2.53
N HIS A 173 30.57 -1.16 3.06
CA HIS A 173 30.80 -1.02 4.50
C HIS A 173 30.09 0.19 5.15
N VAL A 174 28.80 0.37 4.87
CA VAL A 174 27.87 1.20 5.68
C VAL A 174 26.62 0.39 6.10
N VAL A 175 26.69 -0.95 6.04
CA VAL A 175 25.55 -1.87 6.25
C VAL A 175 25.64 -2.61 7.60
N THR A 176 26.21 -2.01 8.64
CA THR A 176 26.55 -2.77 9.87
C THR A 176 25.84 -2.36 11.17
N THR A 177 24.78 -1.55 11.12
CA THR A 177 23.91 -1.35 12.31
C THR A 177 22.41 -1.35 12.04
N ARG A 178 21.96 -1.20 10.79
CA ARG A 178 20.55 -1.37 10.38
C ARG A 178 20.53 -2.40 9.25
N GLY A 179 19.85 -3.52 9.47
CA GLY A 179 19.96 -4.69 8.60
C GLY A 179 19.55 -4.44 7.14
N ARG A 180 19.93 -5.36 6.26
CA ARG A 180 19.78 -5.24 4.80
C ARG A 180 18.32 -5.08 4.39
N VAL A 181 18.04 -4.05 3.61
CA VAL A 181 16.74 -3.82 2.97
C VAL A 181 16.75 -4.44 1.58
N CYS A 182 15.70 -5.18 1.23
CA CYS A 182 15.59 -5.88 -0.03
C CYS A 182 14.25 -5.57 -0.70
N ASP A 183 14.24 -5.55 -2.03
CA ASP A 183 13.00 -5.36 -2.79
C ASP A 183 12.08 -6.58 -2.64
N GLY A 184 10.79 -6.32 -2.46
CA GLY A 184 9.74 -7.33 -2.49
C GLY A 184 9.18 -7.56 -3.89
N ILE A 185 8.31 -8.58 -4.02
CA ILE A 185 7.61 -8.92 -5.26
C ILE A 185 6.75 -7.75 -5.72
N GLY A 186 6.91 -7.35 -6.98
CA GLY A 186 6.25 -6.20 -7.59
C GLY A 186 6.85 -4.84 -7.19
N THR A 187 8.13 -4.81 -6.77
CA THR A 187 8.85 -3.59 -6.39
C THR A 187 10.29 -3.62 -6.88
N GLY A 188 10.81 -2.49 -7.37
CA GLY A 188 12.24 -2.31 -7.70
C GLY A 188 12.77 -3.38 -8.67
N SER A 189 13.83 -4.08 -8.26
CA SER A 189 14.46 -5.17 -9.03
C SER A 189 13.58 -6.41 -9.24
N LEU A 190 12.41 -6.47 -8.59
CA LEU A 190 11.42 -7.54 -8.67
C LEU A 190 10.05 -7.01 -9.16
N GLN A 191 10.03 -5.88 -9.88
CA GLN A 191 8.79 -5.29 -10.39
C GLN A 191 7.98 -6.22 -11.29
N THR A 192 8.65 -7.05 -12.09
CA THR A 192 8.01 -7.99 -13.02
C THR A 192 7.70 -9.34 -12.39
N ALA A 193 8.25 -9.64 -11.21
CA ALA A 193 8.03 -10.90 -10.53
C ALA A 193 6.61 -10.95 -9.96
N GLN A 194 5.95 -12.10 -10.10
CA GLN A 194 4.61 -12.34 -9.57
C GLN A 194 4.61 -13.15 -8.27
N THR A 195 5.67 -13.93 -8.04
CA THR A 195 5.82 -14.79 -6.86
C THR A 195 7.30 -15.00 -6.55
N VAL A 196 7.59 -15.38 -5.30
CA VAL A 196 8.89 -15.91 -4.92
C VAL A 196 9.06 -17.30 -5.55
N ASP A 197 10.15 -17.49 -6.26
CA ASP A 197 10.47 -18.71 -7.01
C ASP A 197 11.97 -19.03 -6.94
N ALA A 198 12.37 -20.15 -7.54
CA ALA A 198 13.76 -20.60 -7.54
C ALA A 198 14.75 -19.61 -8.21
N SER A 199 14.28 -18.73 -9.10
CA SER A 199 15.12 -17.75 -9.80
C SER A 199 15.42 -16.50 -8.97
N ASN A 200 14.55 -16.17 -8.00
CA ASN A 200 14.63 -14.92 -7.25
C ASN A 200 14.86 -15.09 -5.74
N ILE A 201 14.71 -16.29 -5.18
CA ILE A 201 14.86 -16.57 -3.75
C ILE A 201 16.21 -16.10 -3.18
N ASP A 202 17.28 -16.23 -3.95
CA ASP A 202 18.65 -15.87 -3.51
C ASP A 202 18.82 -14.36 -3.30
N LYS A 203 17.94 -13.53 -3.89
CA LYS A 203 17.96 -12.07 -3.64
C LYS A 203 17.56 -11.73 -2.20
N PHE A 204 16.85 -12.62 -1.52
CA PHE A 204 16.35 -12.43 -0.15
C PHE A 204 17.34 -12.86 0.95
N VAL A 205 18.54 -13.32 0.58
CA VAL A 205 19.56 -13.74 1.55
C VAL A 205 19.97 -12.58 2.47
N ASN A 206 19.98 -12.82 3.77
CA ASN A 206 20.35 -11.86 4.82
C ASN A 206 19.52 -10.56 4.85
N CYS A 207 18.32 -10.57 4.29
CA CYS A 207 17.40 -9.44 4.34
C CYS A 207 16.73 -9.36 5.72
N THR A 208 16.72 -8.18 6.33
CA THR A 208 15.97 -7.94 7.57
C THR A 208 14.68 -7.17 7.34
N LYS A 209 14.61 -6.38 6.26
CA LYS A 209 13.42 -5.61 5.88
C LYS A 209 13.11 -5.84 4.41
N ILE A 210 11.87 -6.20 4.11
CA ILE A 210 11.39 -6.36 2.74
C ILE A 210 10.55 -5.14 2.36
N ASN A 211 11.03 -4.42 1.37
CA ASN A 211 10.35 -3.27 0.79
C ASN A 211 9.43 -3.72 -0.33
N GLY A 212 8.16 -3.95 -0.01
CA GLY A 212 7.15 -4.46 -0.93
C GLY A 212 6.46 -5.69 -0.35
N ASN A 213 6.12 -6.63 -1.23
CA ASN A 213 5.26 -7.77 -0.89
C ASN A 213 6.06 -9.08 -0.89
N LEU A 214 5.58 -10.07 -0.15
CA LEU A 214 6.00 -11.46 -0.34
C LEU A 214 4.79 -12.28 -0.80
N ILE A 215 4.94 -12.97 -1.92
CA ILE A 215 3.84 -13.67 -2.60
C ILE A 215 4.31 -15.08 -2.95
N PHE A 216 3.62 -16.09 -2.43
CA PHE A 216 3.90 -17.51 -2.65
C PHE A 216 2.71 -18.16 -3.37
N LEU A 217 2.87 -18.39 -4.67
CA LEU A 217 1.88 -19.03 -5.54
C LEU A 217 2.35 -20.45 -5.89
N ILE A 218 1.43 -21.23 -6.45
CA ILE A 218 1.73 -22.60 -6.87
C ILE A 218 2.83 -22.66 -7.93
N THR A 219 2.90 -21.67 -8.82
CA THR A 219 3.94 -21.54 -9.85
C THR A 219 5.32 -21.24 -9.27
N GLY A 220 5.38 -20.58 -8.11
CA GLY A 220 6.66 -20.34 -7.42
C GLY A 220 7.14 -21.56 -6.64
N ILE A 221 6.22 -22.22 -5.91
CA ILE A 221 6.57 -23.37 -5.06
C ILE A 221 6.78 -24.65 -5.88
N LYS A 222 5.82 -25.01 -6.74
CA LYS A 222 5.91 -26.24 -7.57
C LYS A 222 6.69 -26.03 -8.87
N GLY A 223 7.06 -24.79 -9.18
CA GLY A 223 7.74 -24.42 -10.43
C GLY A 223 6.76 -24.00 -11.52
N ASP A 224 7.30 -23.29 -12.50
CA ASP A 224 6.60 -22.79 -13.67
C ASP A 224 7.25 -23.34 -14.94
N MET A 225 6.65 -24.40 -15.48
CA MET A 225 7.14 -25.07 -16.67
C MET A 225 7.11 -24.19 -17.92
N TYR A 226 6.17 -23.22 -18.00
CA TYR A 226 6.06 -22.34 -19.17
C TYR A 226 7.24 -21.38 -19.28
N HIS A 227 7.71 -20.88 -18.14
CA HIS A 227 8.88 -20.00 -18.06
C HIS A 227 10.19 -20.75 -17.76
N GLY A 228 10.17 -22.09 -17.73
CA GLY A 228 11.35 -22.92 -17.47
C GLY A 228 11.90 -22.82 -16.03
N ILE A 229 11.06 -22.43 -15.08
CA ILE A 229 11.43 -22.26 -13.66
C ILE A 229 11.15 -23.58 -12.94
N GLY A 230 12.19 -24.19 -12.37
CA GLY A 230 12.07 -25.40 -11.57
C GLY A 230 11.32 -25.19 -10.24
N PRO A 231 10.90 -26.27 -9.56
CA PRO A 231 10.32 -26.18 -8.24
C PRO A 231 11.28 -25.50 -7.26
N LEU A 232 10.74 -24.71 -6.34
CA LEU A 232 11.52 -24.07 -5.29
C LEU A 232 11.93 -25.12 -4.25
N ASP A 233 13.22 -25.16 -3.96
CA ASP A 233 13.76 -25.97 -2.87
C ASP A 233 13.25 -25.46 -1.51
N PRO A 234 12.50 -26.28 -0.73
CA PRO A 234 11.95 -25.86 0.55
C PRO A 234 13.00 -25.36 1.54
N GLU A 235 14.24 -25.86 1.50
CA GLU A 235 15.29 -25.43 2.41
C GLU A 235 15.71 -23.98 2.18
N ARG A 236 15.61 -23.49 0.93
CA ARG A 236 15.91 -22.11 0.58
C ARG A 236 14.91 -21.12 1.15
N LEU A 237 13.72 -21.55 1.60
CA LEU A 237 12.78 -20.66 2.29
C LEU A 237 13.30 -20.18 3.65
N ASN A 238 14.34 -20.82 4.21
CA ASN A 238 14.99 -20.37 5.45
C ASN A 238 15.66 -19.00 5.33
N VAL A 239 15.88 -18.47 4.11
CA VAL A 239 16.37 -17.09 3.93
C VAL A 239 15.47 -16.04 4.60
N PHE A 240 14.18 -16.35 4.74
CA PHE A 240 13.23 -15.44 5.39
C PHE A 240 13.34 -15.41 6.92
N ARG A 241 14.13 -16.29 7.54
CA ARG A 241 14.32 -16.28 9.01
C ARG A 241 14.93 -14.98 9.51
N THR A 242 15.71 -14.27 8.70
CA THR A 242 16.30 -12.98 9.10
C THR A 242 15.32 -11.82 8.99
N VAL A 243 14.19 -12.00 8.29
CA VAL A 243 13.24 -10.93 8.01
C VAL A 243 12.46 -10.58 9.27
N LYS A 244 12.48 -9.29 9.62
CA LYS A 244 11.78 -8.70 10.76
C LYS A 244 10.60 -7.83 10.33
N GLU A 245 10.65 -7.25 9.14
CA GLU A 245 9.61 -6.34 8.67
C GLU A 245 9.30 -6.58 7.19
N ILE A 246 8.00 -6.61 6.86
CA ILE A 246 7.49 -6.56 5.49
C ILE A 246 6.65 -5.31 5.35
N THR A 247 7.05 -4.37 4.48
CA THR A 247 6.34 -3.08 4.38
C THR A 247 4.98 -3.17 3.67
N GLY A 248 4.82 -4.14 2.77
CA GLY A 248 3.59 -4.41 2.03
C GLY A 248 2.72 -5.48 2.67
N PHE A 249 2.35 -6.51 1.89
CA PHE A 249 1.53 -7.64 2.34
C PHE A 249 2.26 -8.98 2.19
N LEU A 250 1.81 -9.97 2.97
CA LEU A 250 2.22 -11.37 2.88
C LEU A 250 1.06 -12.22 2.32
N ASN A 251 1.27 -12.88 1.18
CA ASN A 251 0.27 -13.68 0.50
C ASN A 251 0.79 -15.11 0.25
N ILE A 252 0.21 -16.08 0.95
CA ILE A 252 0.56 -17.50 0.89
C ILE A 252 -0.62 -18.28 0.33
N GLN A 253 -0.53 -18.64 -0.95
CA GLN A 253 -1.50 -19.49 -1.65
C GLN A 253 -0.95 -20.87 -1.98
N SER A 254 0.36 -21.06 -1.89
CA SER A 254 1.00 -22.36 -1.94
C SER A 254 2.16 -22.42 -0.94
N TRP A 255 2.34 -23.59 -0.34
CA TRP A 255 3.42 -23.88 0.59
C TRP A 255 3.91 -25.32 0.38
N PRO A 256 5.22 -25.61 0.59
CA PRO A 256 5.76 -26.95 0.41
C PRO A 256 5.08 -28.00 1.30
N GLU A 257 4.97 -29.22 0.79
CA GLU A 257 4.26 -30.32 1.49
C GLU A 257 5.04 -30.82 2.71
N ASN A 258 6.37 -30.66 2.70
CA ASN A 258 7.27 -31.07 3.77
C ASN A 258 7.34 -30.06 4.94
N MET A 259 6.70 -28.89 4.81
CA MET A 259 6.72 -27.84 5.84
C MET A 259 5.34 -27.70 6.48
N THR A 260 5.27 -28.04 7.78
CA THR A 260 4.02 -28.04 8.55
C THR A 260 3.72 -26.71 9.24
N ASP A 261 4.61 -25.73 9.14
CA ASP A 261 4.47 -24.43 9.76
C ASP A 261 5.05 -23.30 8.88
N LEU A 262 4.84 -22.07 9.33
CA LEU A 262 5.44 -20.86 8.76
C LEU A 262 6.58 -20.32 9.66
N GLY A 263 7.26 -21.20 10.40
CA GLY A 263 8.34 -20.84 11.33
C GLY A 263 9.55 -20.17 10.68
N VAL A 264 9.65 -20.21 9.34
CA VAL A 264 10.60 -19.38 8.57
C VAL A 264 10.36 -17.89 8.78
N PHE A 265 9.17 -17.47 9.19
CA PHE A 265 8.83 -16.09 9.55
C PHE A 265 8.76 -15.88 11.07
N SER A 266 9.44 -16.70 11.87
CA SER A 266 9.44 -16.60 13.34
C SER A 266 9.91 -15.24 13.87
N ASN A 267 10.86 -14.60 13.18
CA ASN A 267 11.39 -13.27 13.54
C ASN A 267 10.60 -12.09 12.93
N LEU A 268 9.55 -12.36 12.15
CA LEU A 268 8.74 -11.32 11.53
C LEU A 268 7.95 -10.60 12.61
N ALA A 269 8.30 -9.34 12.88
CA ALA A 269 7.70 -8.51 13.90
C ALA A 269 6.57 -7.62 13.36
N THR A 270 6.69 -7.15 12.11
CA THR A 270 5.77 -6.14 11.56
C THR A 270 5.37 -6.42 10.12
N ILE A 271 4.07 -6.33 9.84
CA ILE A 271 3.48 -6.29 8.49
C ILE A 271 2.87 -4.90 8.29
N GLY A 272 3.50 -4.08 7.46
CA GLY A 272 3.17 -2.65 7.32
C GLY A 272 1.91 -2.34 6.52
N GLY A 273 1.51 -3.19 5.56
CA GLY A 273 0.30 -2.98 4.76
C GLY A 273 0.29 -1.67 3.93
N ARG A 274 1.46 -1.16 3.50
CA ARG A 274 1.58 0.02 2.60
C ARG A 274 0.98 -0.26 1.22
N SER A 275 1.01 -1.53 0.83
CA SER A 275 0.32 -2.14 -0.30
C SER A 275 -0.56 -3.26 0.25
N LEU A 276 -1.73 -3.43 -0.36
CA LEU A 276 -2.71 -4.42 0.06
C LEU A 276 -3.08 -5.30 -1.14
N TYR A 277 -3.29 -6.59 -0.88
CA TYR A 277 -3.73 -7.54 -1.89
C TYR A 277 -5.24 -7.41 -2.10
N SER A 278 -5.64 -7.27 -3.37
CA SER A 278 -7.04 -7.16 -3.82
C SER A 278 -7.79 -5.89 -3.35
N GLY A 279 -8.96 -5.62 -3.94
CA GLY A 279 -9.85 -4.51 -3.56
C GLY A 279 -10.43 -4.63 -2.15
N SER A 280 -10.30 -5.81 -1.53
CA SER A 280 -10.68 -6.08 -0.14
C SER A 280 -9.68 -5.58 0.89
N GLY A 281 -8.51 -5.07 0.46
CA GLY A 281 -7.51 -4.47 1.32
C GLY A 281 -6.84 -5.47 2.28
N ILE A 282 -6.24 -6.54 1.77
CA ILE A 282 -5.67 -7.64 2.57
C ILE A 282 -4.17 -7.44 2.79
N SER A 283 -3.68 -7.53 4.03
CA SER A 283 -2.25 -7.46 4.37
C SER A 283 -1.63 -8.81 4.72
N LEU A 284 -2.44 -9.77 5.17
CA LEU A 284 -2.02 -11.16 5.39
C LEU A 284 -3.06 -12.12 4.80
N LEU A 285 -2.64 -12.96 3.85
CA LEU A 285 -3.49 -13.98 3.23
C LEU A 285 -2.84 -15.36 3.36
N ILE A 286 -3.56 -16.31 3.97
CA ILE A 286 -3.18 -17.72 4.04
C ILE A 286 -4.36 -18.55 3.58
N LEU A 287 -4.25 -19.10 2.37
CA LEU A 287 -5.38 -19.71 1.67
C LEU A 287 -5.04 -21.11 1.17
N LYS A 288 -5.93 -22.08 1.41
CA LYS A 288 -5.88 -23.44 0.82
C LYS A 288 -4.59 -24.23 1.15
N GLN A 289 -3.99 -23.99 2.31
CA GLN A 289 -2.82 -24.75 2.77
C GLN A 289 -3.25 -26.05 3.44
N ARG A 290 -2.90 -27.18 2.81
CA ARG A 290 -3.30 -28.51 3.28
C ARG A 290 -2.39 -29.06 4.39
N TRP A 291 -1.11 -28.68 4.36
CA TRP A 291 -0.05 -29.29 5.16
C TRP A 291 0.30 -28.50 6.41
N ILE A 292 -0.03 -27.21 6.45
CA ILE A 292 0.25 -26.33 7.58
C ILE A 292 -0.67 -26.67 8.75
N SER A 293 -0.08 -27.01 9.89
CA SER A 293 -0.74 -27.28 11.16
C SER A 293 -0.69 -26.10 12.13
N SER A 294 0.31 -25.21 12.02
CA SER A 294 0.45 -24.04 12.89
C SER A 294 1.09 -22.84 12.17
N LEU A 295 0.83 -21.63 12.64
CA LEU A 295 1.37 -20.40 12.04
C LEU A 295 2.80 -20.07 12.50
N GLN A 296 3.13 -20.27 13.78
CA GLN A 296 4.46 -19.98 14.35
C GLN A 296 5.02 -18.57 14.11
N PHE A 297 4.17 -17.55 13.98
CA PHE A 297 4.58 -16.15 14.01
C PHE A 297 4.92 -15.74 15.46
N GLN A 298 6.13 -16.05 15.92
CA GLN A 298 6.54 -15.86 17.32
C GLN A 298 6.79 -14.39 17.69
N ALA A 299 7.45 -13.64 16.80
CA ALA A 299 7.80 -12.24 17.05
C ALA A 299 6.75 -11.24 16.54
N LEU A 300 5.67 -11.71 15.89
CA LEU A 300 4.71 -10.83 15.24
C LEU A 300 3.94 -10.02 16.28
N ASP A 301 4.19 -8.71 16.25
CA ASP A 301 3.68 -7.75 17.23
C ASP A 301 2.70 -6.77 16.56
N GLU A 302 2.90 -6.43 15.29
CA GLU A 302 2.11 -5.40 14.62
C GLU A 302 1.70 -5.75 13.17
N ILE A 303 0.42 -5.51 12.87
CA ILE A 303 -0.12 -5.42 11.50
C ILE A 303 -0.71 -4.02 11.32
N SER A 304 0.07 -3.11 10.74
CA SER A 304 -0.21 -1.67 10.77
C SER A 304 -1.42 -1.26 9.93
N ALA A 305 -1.67 -1.96 8.81
CA ALA A 305 -2.81 -1.70 7.94
C ALA A 305 -3.26 -2.98 7.22
N GLY A 306 -4.52 -2.98 6.74
CA GLY A 306 -5.10 -4.09 5.98
C GLY A 306 -5.71 -5.19 6.84
N ASN A 307 -6.50 -6.03 6.19
CA ASN A 307 -7.26 -7.12 6.79
C ASN A 307 -6.48 -8.44 6.75
N VAL A 308 -6.80 -9.34 7.68
CA VAL A 308 -6.20 -10.69 7.77
C VAL A 308 -7.21 -11.74 7.30
N TYR A 309 -6.77 -12.59 6.37
CA TYR A 309 -7.62 -13.59 5.72
C TYR A 309 -6.97 -14.97 5.84
N ILE A 310 -7.61 -15.89 6.60
CA ILE A 310 -7.11 -17.26 6.80
C ILE A 310 -8.23 -18.25 6.45
N PHE A 311 -8.13 -18.89 5.30
CA PHE A 311 -9.23 -19.66 4.73
C PHE A 311 -8.83 -21.02 4.15
N ASN A 312 -9.71 -22.00 4.30
CA ASN A 312 -9.58 -23.32 3.65
C ASN A 312 -8.28 -24.06 4.02
N ASN A 313 -7.74 -23.88 5.22
CA ASN A 313 -6.53 -24.58 5.67
C ASN A 313 -6.94 -25.78 6.52
N SER A 314 -7.01 -26.96 5.90
CA SER A 314 -7.67 -28.14 6.47
C SER A 314 -7.04 -28.69 7.76
N ARG A 315 -5.73 -28.47 7.97
CA ARG A 315 -5.00 -28.97 9.14
C ARG A 315 -4.60 -27.87 10.13
N LEU A 316 -4.87 -26.61 9.80
CA LEU A 316 -4.38 -25.47 10.57
C LEU A 316 -5.13 -25.36 11.90
N CYS A 317 -4.37 -25.42 12.98
CA CYS A 317 -4.80 -25.24 14.36
C CYS A 317 -4.18 -23.97 14.97
N PHE A 318 -4.64 -23.61 16.17
CA PHE A 318 -4.11 -22.49 16.97
C PHE A 318 -4.24 -21.09 16.36
N TYR A 319 -4.93 -20.93 15.23
CA TYR A 319 -5.23 -19.61 14.68
C TYR A 319 -6.19 -18.79 15.59
N ASN A 320 -6.96 -19.48 16.44
CA ASN A 320 -7.97 -18.90 17.32
C ASN A 320 -7.42 -18.48 18.69
N THR A 321 -6.23 -18.94 19.07
CA THR A 321 -5.57 -18.53 20.32
C THR A 321 -4.88 -17.16 20.17
N VAL A 322 -4.63 -16.75 18.93
CA VAL A 322 -4.05 -15.45 18.60
C VAL A 322 -5.09 -14.35 18.80
N ASN A 323 -4.74 -13.36 19.63
CA ASN A 323 -5.55 -12.16 19.78
C ASN A 323 -5.29 -11.18 18.62
N TRP A 324 -5.94 -11.40 17.48
CA TRP A 324 -5.70 -10.59 16.27
C TRP A 324 -5.96 -9.10 16.46
N THR A 325 -6.90 -8.71 17.32
CA THR A 325 -7.23 -7.30 17.54
C THR A 325 -6.12 -6.54 18.26
N SER A 326 -5.28 -7.22 19.06
CA SER A 326 -4.12 -6.57 19.69
C SER A 326 -3.00 -6.26 18.70
N LEU A 327 -2.93 -6.99 17.57
CA LEU A 327 -1.96 -6.75 16.50
C LEU A 327 -2.38 -5.59 15.59
N PHE A 328 -3.65 -5.18 15.61
CA PHE A 328 -4.19 -4.14 14.73
C PHE A 328 -4.00 -2.74 15.33
N ARG A 329 -3.53 -1.81 14.49
CA ARG A 329 -3.43 -0.39 14.86
C ARG A 329 -4.72 0.37 14.64
N THR A 330 -5.54 -0.03 13.67
CA THR A 330 -6.78 0.68 13.32
C THR A 330 -8.02 -0.18 13.58
N PRO A 331 -9.10 0.41 14.13
CA PRO A 331 -10.32 -0.34 14.47
C PRO A 331 -11.11 -0.79 13.25
N SER A 332 -10.78 -0.27 12.06
CA SER A 332 -11.38 -0.68 10.80
C SER A 332 -10.87 -2.02 10.27
N GLN A 333 -9.72 -2.49 10.77
CA GLN A 333 -9.14 -3.76 10.34
C GLN A 333 -10.00 -4.92 10.84
N LYS A 334 -10.12 -5.94 9.99
CA LYS A 334 -10.90 -7.13 10.27
C LYS A 334 -10.05 -8.36 10.03
N VAL A 335 -10.31 -9.36 10.86
CA VAL A 335 -9.81 -10.71 10.67
C VAL A 335 -10.96 -11.59 10.20
N LEU A 336 -10.78 -12.30 9.11
CA LEU A 336 -11.75 -13.26 8.60
C LEU A 336 -11.09 -14.63 8.51
N ILE A 337 -11.65 -15.56 9.27
CA ILE A 337 -11.15 -16.92 9.40
C ILE A 337 -12.31 -17.88 9.17
N ARG A 338 -12.24 -18.73 8.14
CA ARG A 338 -13.28 -19.74 7.85
C ARG A 338 -12.69 -21.01 7.24
N ASN A 339 -13.40 -22.13 7.38
CA ASN A 339 -13.05 -23.41 6.76
C ASN A 339 -11.62 -23.90 7.08
N ASN A 340 -11.16 -23.64 8.31
CA ASN A 340 -9.96 -24.27 8.84
C ASN A 340 -10.37 -25.41 9.78
N ARG A 341 -9.40 -26.15 10.32
CA ARG A 341 -9.70 -27.22 11.28
C ARG A 341 -10.44 -26.67 12.50
N GLU A 342 -11.47 -27.35 12.95
CA GLU A 342 -12.25 -26.88 14.09
C GLU A 342 -11.40 -26.83 15.36
N PRO A 343 -11.46 -25.75 16.17
CA PRO A 343 -10.63 -25.63 17.37
C PRO A 343 -10.83 -26.76 18.39
N LYS A 344 -12.02 -27.39 18.42
CA LYS A 344 -12.33 -28.52 19.30
C LYS A 344 -11.54 -29.78 18.94
N GLU A 345 -11.24 -29.97 17.66
CA GLU A 345 -10.48 -31.11 17.13
C GLU A 345 -8.96 -30.89 17.18
N CYS A 346 -8.52 -29.71 17.58
CA CYS A 346 -7.10 -29.36 17.75
C CYS A 346 -6.56 -29.74 19.15
N SER A 347 -7.22 -30.64 19.86
CA SER A 347 -6.99 -31.00 21.27
C SER A 347 -5.87 -32.02 21.51
N GLU A 348 -5.06 -32.33 20.50
CA GLU A 348 -3.87 -33.16 20.63
C GLU A 348 -2.69 -32.42 19.98
N TYR A 349 -1.49 -32.53 20.55
CA TYR A 349 -0.25 -31.79 20.24
C TYR A 349 -0.14 -30.43 20.95
N ARG A 350 0.05 -30.51 22.28
CA ARG A 350 0.72 -29.46 23.06
C ARG A 350 2.23 -29.64 22.97
#